data_AF-M1BIU6-F1
#
_entry.id   AF-M1BIU6-F1
#
_cell.length_a   1.000
_cell.length_b   1.000
_cell.length_c   1.000
_cell.angle_alpha   90.00
_cell.angle_beta   90.00
_cell.angle_gamma   90.00
#
_symmetry.space_group_name_H-M   'P 1'
#
loop_
_entity.id
_entity.type
_entity.pdbx_description
1 polymer ?
#
loop_
_entity_poly.entity_id
_entity_poly.type
_entity_poly.pdbx_seq_one_letter_code
_entity_poly.pdbx_strand_id
1 'polypeptide(L)'
;MEKYSITEVYGKMRGDIEKVEWRKLVWANYGAPKWTFILYIALHRRLSTKDRMEKWGIITDVTCPLCQQEDEDIDHLFFECNLYGTGCWLGKEYAEQD
;
A
#
# COMPACT_ATOMS: atom_id res chain seq x y z
N MET A 1 4.75 -16.67 -46.11
CA MET A 1 5.52 -16.50 -44.87
C MET A 1 4.50 -16.22 -43.78
N GLU A 2 4.27 -17.16 -42.87
CA GLU A 2 3.32 -16.94 -41.76
C GLU A 2 3.82 -15.80 -40.88
N LYS A 3 2.90 -14.91 -40.49
CA LYS A 3 3.21 -13.73 -39.68
C LYS A 3 3.44 -14.20 -38.25
N TYR A 4 4.69 -14.24 -37.81
CA TYR A 4 5.04 -14.51 -36.43
C TYR A 4 4.81 -13.25 -35.58
N SER A 5 3.95 -13.35 -34.57
CA SER A 5 3.68 -12.27 -33.61
C SER A 5 4.11 -12.68 -32.20
N ILE A 6 5.13 -12.00 -31.68
CA ILE A 6 5.62 -12.20 -30.31
C ILE A 6 4.48 -12.00 -29.30
N THR A 7 3.60 -11.03 -29.55
CA THR A 7 2.46 -10.70 -28.67
C THR A 7 1.48 -11.87 -28.54
N GLU A 8 1.19 -12.57 -29.64
CA GLU A 8 0.28 -13.71 -29.63
C GLU A 8 0.89 -14.92 -28.91
N VAL A 9 2.18 -15.17 -29.15
CA VAL A 9 2.92 -16.26 -28.47
C VAL A 9 3.00 -15.98 -26.97
N TYR A 10 3.37 -14.78 -26.56
CA TYR A 10 3.41 -14.39 -25.15
C TYR A 10 2.02 -14.42 -24.50
N GLY A 11 0.97 -14.01 -25.21
CA GLY A 11 -0.41 -14.10 -24.72
C GLY A 11 -0.80 -15.54 -24.40
N LYS A 12 -0.49 -16.47 -25.31
CA LYS A 12 -0.73 -17.91 -25.09
C LYS A 12 0.12 -18.50 -23.96
N MET A 13 1.40 -18.12 -23.88
CA MET A 13 2.29 -18.59 -22.80
C MET A 13 1.88 -18.06 -21.42
N ARG A 14 1.38 -16.83 -21.35
CA ARG A 14 0.96 -16.18 -20.11
C ARG A 14 -0.34 -16.77 -19.54
N GLY A 15 -1.21 -17.28 -20.41
CA GLY A 15 -2.54 -17.77 -20.04
C GLY A 15 -3.48 -16.65 -19.58
N ASP A 16 -4.67 -17.04 -19.12
CA ASP A 16 -5.66 -16.11 -18.57
C ASP A 16 -5.28 -15.75 -17.12
N ILE A 17 -4.86 -14.50 -16.94
CA ILE A 17 -4.58 -13.93 -15.63
C ILE A 17 -5.74 -13.05 -15.21
N GLU A 18 -6.25 -13.31 -14.01
CA GLU A 18 -7.31 -12.50 -13.41
C GLU A 18 -6.88 -11.03 -13.31
N LYS A 19 -7.77 -10.14 -13.75
CA LYS A 19 -7.53 -8.71 -13.65
C LYS A 19 -7.80 -8.28 -12.21
N VAL A 20 -6.73 -8.03 -11.47
CA VAL A 20 -6.80 -7.48 -10.12
C VAL A 20 -7.26 -6.01 -10.14
N GLU A 21 -8.18 -5.65 -9.25
CA GLU A 21 -8.78 -4.30 -9.20
C GLU A 21 -7.74 -3.20 -8.90
N TRP A 22 -6.76 -3.50 -8.06
CA TRP A 22 -5.70 -2.56 -7.71
C TRP A 22 -4.80 -2.17 -8.89
N ARG A 23 -4.83 -2.93 -10.01
CA ARG A 23 -4.02 -2.65 -11.20
C ARG A 23 -4.23 -1.23 -11.72
N LYS A 24 -5.47 -0.73 -11.70
CA LYS A 24 -5.79 0.62 -12.17
C LYS A 24 -5.19 1.69 -11.25
N LEU A 25 -5.18 1.46 -9.94
CA LEU A 25 -4.65 2.38 -8.94
C LEU A 25 -3.13 2.58 -9.06
N VAL A 26 -2.42 1.59 -9.58
CA VAL A 26 -0.96 1.62 -9.72
C VAL A 26 -0.54 2.02 -11.14
N TRP A 27 -1.12 1.37 -12.16
CA TRP A 27 -0.63 1.51 -13.54
C TRP A 27 -1.37 2.56 -14.37
N ALA A 28 -2.51 3.07 -13.90
CA ALA A 28 -3.21 4.21 -14.52
C ALA A 28 -3.11 5.49 -13.65
N ASN A 29 -2.10 5.56 -12.80
CA ASN A 29 -1.88 6.67 -11.89
C ASN A 29 -0.92 7.70 -12.49
N TYR A 30 -1.39 8.94 -12.64
CA TYR A 30 -0.57 10.07 -13.10
C TYR A 30 0.25 10.73 -11.98
N GLY A 31 0.15 10.21 -10.76
CA GLY A 31 0.93 10.66 -9.61
C GLY A 31 2.43 10.40 -9.77
N ALA A 32 3.22 11.03 -8.90
CA ALA A 32 4.67 10.86 -8.91
C ALA A 32 5.05 9.38 -8.75
N PRO A 33 6.05 8.86 -9.49
CA PRO A 33 6.46 7.45 -9.41
C PRO A 33 6.78 6.99 -7.98
N LYS A 34 7.33 7.89 -7.15
CA LYS A 34 7.59 7.65 -5.73
C LYS A 34 6.31 7.26 -4.97
N TRP A 35 5.21 7.96 -5.22
CA TRP A 35 3.95 7.74 -4.51
C TRP A 35 3.26 6.47 -5.01
N THR A 36 3.26 6.25 -6.32
CA THR A 36 2.74 5.04 -6.95
C THR A 36 3.49 3.79 -6.46
N PHE A 37 4.81 3.89 -6.25
CA PHE A 37 5.61 2.80 -5.68
C PHE A 37 5.25 2.50 -4.22
N ILE A 38 5.09 3.53 -3.38
CA ILE A 38 4.64 3.36 -1.99
C ILE A 38 3.25 2.72 -1.95
N LEU A 39 2.32 3.20 -2.77
CA LEU A 39 0.97 2.64 -2.90
C LEU A 39 0.99 1.17 -3.32
N TYR A 40 1.82 0.81 -4.31
CA TYR A 40 1.99 -0.57 -4.74
C TYR A 40 2.46 -1.48 -3.60
N ILE A 41 3.44 -1.03 -2.82
CA ILE A 41 3.94 -1.78 -1.66
C ILE A 41 2.87 -1.90 -0.58
N ALA A 42 2.11 -0.84 -0.30
CA ALA A 42 1.03 -0.84 0.68
C ALA A 42 -0.08 -1.83 0.29
N LEU A 43 -0.51 -1.82 -0.98
CA LEU A 43 -1.52 -2.75 -1.52
C LEU A 43 -1.11 -4.22 -1.39
N HIS A 44 0.19 -4.50 -1.52
CA HIS A 44 0.73 -5.86 -1.34
C HIS A 44 0.98 -6.23 0.13
N ARG A 45 0.60 -5.37 1.09
CA ARG A 45 0.91 -5.49 2.51
C ARG A 45 2.40 -5.69 2.81
N ARG A 46 3.24 -5.00 2.03
CA ARG A 46 4.71 -5.08 2.10
C ARG A 46 5.36 -3.81 2.66
N LEU A 47 4.56 -2.87 3.16
CA LEU A 47 5.10 -1.71 3.85
C LEU A 47 5.78 -2.17 5.15
N SER A 48 6.81 -1.46 5.57
CA SER A 48 7.54 -1.74 6.81
C SER A 48 6.77 -1.14 8.01
N THR A 49 5.60 -1.70 8.32
CA THR A 49 4.84 -1.34 9.52
C THR A 49 5.34 -2.11 10.74
N LYS A 50 5.01 -1.65 11.95
CA LYS A 50 5.44 -2.32 13.19
C LYS A 50 4.90 -3.76 13.31
N ASP A 51 3.66 -4.06 12.92
CA ASP A 51 3.15 -5.45 12.85
C ASP A 51 4.09 -6.38 12.06
N ARG A 52 4.66 -5.88 10.95
CA ARG A 52 5.60 -6.66 10.15
C ARG A 52 6.97 -6.79 10.81
N MET A 53 7.43 -5.75 11.49
CA MET A 53 8.71 -5.79 12.22
C MET A 53 8.64 -6.70 13.45
N GLU A 54 7.48 -6.78 14.11
CA GLU A 54 7.22 -7.72 15.21
C GLU A 54 7.27 -9.17 14.71
N LYS A 55 6.64 -9.47 13.57
CA LYS A 55 6.75 -10.78 12.91
C LYS A 55 8.18 -11.19 12.58
N TRP A 56 9.08 -10.22 12.40
CA TRP A 56 10.51 -10.46 12.20
C TRP A 56 11.32 -10.51 13.50
N GLY A 57 10.69 -10.29 14.65
CA GLY A 57 11.32 -10.29 15.97
C GLY A 57 12.26 -9.10 16.20
N ILE A 58 12.11 -8.01 15.42
CA ILE A 58 12.96 -6.82 15.53
C ILE A 58 12.47 -5.92 16.67
N ILE A 59 11.15 -5.85 16.85
CA ILE A 59 10.50 -5.02 17.86
C ILE A 59 9.44 -5.82 18.62
N THR A 60 9.14 -5.38 19.83
CA THR A 60 8.07 -5.92 20.67
C THR A 60 6.94 -4.92 20.89
N ASP A 61 7.19 -3.64 20.66
CA ASP A 61 6.17 -2.60 20.74
C ASP A 61 5.58 -2.36 19.34
N VAL A 62 4.33 -2.80 19.16
CA VAL A 62 3.57 -2.62 17.93
C VAL A 62 2.69 -1.38 17.92
N THR A 63 2.65 -0.63 19.02
CA THR A 63 1.76 0.53 19.16
C THR A 63 2.04 1.56 18.06
N CYS A 64 0.99 2.07 17.42
CA CYS A 64 1.06 3.09 16.39
C CYS A 64 1.78 4.35 16.92
N PRO A 65 2.89 4.79 16.30
CA PRO A 65 3.67 5.93 16.77
C PRO A 65 2.92 7.25 16.62
N LEU A 66 1.87 7.28 15.80
CA LEU A 66 1.04 8.46 15.59
C LEU A 66 0.03 8.59 16.72
N CYS A 67 -0.95 7.69 16.79
CA CYS A 67 -2.06 7.81 17.74
C CYS A 67 -1.73 7.32 19.15
N GLN A 68 -0.71 6.46 19.30
CA GLN A 68 -0.32 5.79 20.54
C GLN A 68 -1.47 5.07 21.27
N GLN A 69 -2.52 4.67 20.55
CA GLN A 69 -3.75 4.09 21.10
C GLN A 69 -3.99 2.66 20.66
N GLU A 70 -3.64 2.33 19.41
CA GLU A 70 -3.85 1.01 18.80
C GLU A 70 -2.56 0.55 18.10
N ASP A 71 -2.50 -0.73 17.74
CA ASP A 71 -1.34 -1.32 17.04
C ASP A 71 -1.22 -0.81 15.60
N GLU A 72 0.02 -0.66 15.13
CA GLU A 72 0.30 -0.22 13.77
C GLU A 72 0.19 -1.37 12.77
N ASP A 73 -0.91 -1.41 12.05
CA ASP A 73 -1.03 -2.13 10.80
C ASP A 73 -1.28 -1.17 9.62
N ILE A 74 -1.38 -1.73 8.41
CA ILE A 74 -1.60 -0.93 7.20
C ILE A 74 -3.02 -0.33 7.21
N ASP A 75 -3.99 -1.02 7.76
CA ASP A 75 -5.38 -0.59 7.71
C ASP A 75 -5.60 0.57 8.69
N HIS A 76 -5.08 0.43 9.91
CA HIS A 76 -4.95 1.48 10.90
C HIS A 76 -4.15 2.67 10.36
N LEU A 77 -2.95 2.47 9.82
CA LEU A 77 -2.10 3.58 9.36
C LEU A 77 -2.77 4.47 8.29
N PHE A 78 -3.53 3.87 7.36
CA PHE A 78 -4.12 4.62 6.24
C PHE A 78 -5.60 4.98 6.40
N PHE A 79 -6.38 4.19 7.16
CA PHE A 79 -7.84 4.33 7.19
C PHE A 79 -8.42 4.58 8.59
N GLU A 80 -7.89 3.96 9.64
CA GLU A 80 -8.52 3.98 10.97
C GLU A 80 -7.82 4.93 11.95
N CYS A 81 -6.54 5.22 11.75
CA CYS A 81 -5.75 6.06 12.64
C CYS A 81 -6.37 7.45 12.75
N ASN A 82 -6.68 7.87 13.98
CA ASN A 82 -7.39 9.13 14.20
C ASN A 82 -6.58 10.38 13.77
N LEU A 83 -5.25 10.27 13.78
CA LEU A 83 -4.36 11.37 13.41
C LEU A 83 -4.06 11.43 11.90
N TYR A 84 -4.04 10.28 11.21
CA TYR A 84 -3.64 10.22 9.79
C TYR A 84 -4.79 9.79 8.87
N GLY A 85 -5.58 8.79 9.27
CA GLY A 85 -6.80 8.37 8.60
C GLY A 85 -7.88 9.45 8.74
N THR A 86 -8.66 9.43 9.81
CA THR A 86 -9.79 10.35 9.94
C THR A 86 -9.37 11.82 10.06
N GLY A 87 -8.25 12.13 10.72
CA GLY A 87 -7.75 13.50 10.92
C GLY A 87 -7.38 14.22 9.61
N CYS A 88 -6.71 13.53 8.69
CA CYS A 88 -6.29 14.13 7.42
C CYS A 88 -7.47 14.29 6.45
N TRP A 89 -8.46 13.40 6.47
CA TRP A 89 -9.67 13.51 5.64
C TRP A 89 -10.68 14.53 6.17
N LEU A 90 -10.73 14.74 7.49
CA LEU A 90 -11.67 15.66 8.15
C LEU A 90 -11.08 17.06 8.40
N GLY A 91 -9.84 17.32 7.97
CA GLY A 91 -9.21 18.64 8.10
C GLY A 91 -9.02 19.10 9.55
N LYS A 92 -8.79 18.17 10.48
CA LYS A 92 -8.46 18.56 11.85
C LYS A 92 -7.00 19.00 11.91
N GLU A 93 -6.80 20.30 12.12
CA GLU A 93 -5.48 20.89 12.32
C GLU A 93 -4.75 20.19 13.47
N TYR A 94 -3.47 19.90 13.22
CA TYR A 94 -2.55 19.34 14.18
C TYR A 94 -2.40 20.33 15.35
N ALA A 95 -3.03 20.03 16.49
CA ALA A 95 -2.62 20.64 17.74
C ALA A 95 -1.30 19.96 18.13
N GLU A 96 -0.20 20.70 18.00
CA GLU A 96 1.05 20.46 18.72
C GLU A 96 0.72 20.08 20.17
N GLN A 97 1.16 18.90 20.58
CA GLN A 97 1.24 18.52 21.99
C GLN A 97 2.73 18.43 22.32
N ASP A 98 3.10 19.24 23.32
CA ASP A 98 4.45 19.47 23.87
C ASP A 98 5.24 18.20 24.24
#